data_AF-A0A8I2BSH1-F1
#
_entry.id   AF-A0A8I2BSH1-F1
#
_cell.length_a   1.000
_cell.length_b   1.000
_cell.length_c   1.000
_cell.angle_alpha   90.00
_cell.angle_beta   90.00
_cell.angle_gamma   90.00
#
_symmetry.space_group_name_H-M   'P 1'
#
loop_
_entity.id
_entity.type
_entity.pdbx_description
1 polymer ?
#
loop_
_entity_poly.entity_id
_entity_poly.type
_entity_poly.pdbx_seq_one_letter_code
_entity_poly.pdbx_strand_id
1 'polypeptide(L)'
;MMPGTPPVAARSRQRSDNISRSLFDTAMQQLACRERQHEQAAQIARGGVIVAGLSGRAGCVADTPLQIEAMLRTAAARGDVDAQRYLLAHHAADLMQRAVAAAPAGTQPTLPPDAEREVAVIVSNLEALALAGHRDAIDTLAQVVESPLLHAPDPVYAAAWRLAARQPPGWPLDATAPLQAEDEVLDALTQQQQQQARSLALELFDDCCRHLPLLRNDGSASAHRGTHLSSQQGR
;
A
#
# COMPACT_ATOMS: atom_id res chain seq x y z
N MET A 1 22.88 39.68 -1.27
CA MET A 1 21.87 38.66 -1.62
C MET A 1 21.19 38.21 -0.33
N MET A 2 19.94 38.61 -0.10
CA MET A 2 19.20 38.22 1.10
C MET A 2 18.55 36.84 0.87
N PRO A 3 18.62 35.92 1.84
CA PRO A 3 17.92 34.64 1.74
C PRO A 3 16.41 34.89 1.87
N GLY A 4 15.66 34.54 0.83
CA GLY A 4 14.20 34.66 0.81
C GLY A 4 13.58 33.75 1.86
N THR A 5 12.85 34.33 2.81
CA THR A 5 11.96 33.60 3.71
C THR A 5 10.94 32.83 2.88
N PRO A 6 10.76 31.51 3.10
CA PRO A 6 9.74 30.77 2.39
C PRO A 6 8.35 31.33 2.74
N PRO A 7 7.42 31.40 1.77
CA PRO A 7 6.11 31.97 1.98
C PRO A 7 5.37 31.23 3.11
N VAL A 8 4.65 31.99 3.95
CA VAL A 8 3.91 31.48 5.12
C VAL A 8 3.00 30.28 4.75
N ALA A 9 2.44 30.27 3.53
CA ALA A 9 1.63 29.16 3.01
C ALA A 9 2.40 27.82 2.92
N ALA A 10 3.68 27.84 2.56
CA ALA A 10 4.50 26.62 2.48
C ALA A 10 4.82 26.06 3.88
N ARG A 11 5.09 26.94 4.86
CA ARG A 11 5.29 26.53 6.26
C ARG A 11 4.02 25.97 6.90
N SER A 12 2.87 26.55 6.58
CA SER A 12 1.57 26.06 7.09
C SER A 12 1.21 24.70 6.50
N ARG A 13 1.41 24.49 5.19
CA ARG A 13 1.23 23.18 4.54
C ARG A 13 2.14 22.12 5.15
N GLN A 14 3.44 22.42 5.24
CA GLN A 14 4.42 21.49 5.80
C GLN A 14 4.18 21.16 7.29
N ARG A 15 3.62 22.07 8.08
CA ARG A 15 3.21 21.80 9.46
C ARG A 15 1.97 20.92 9.53
N SER A 16 0.98 21.17 8.65
CA SER A 16 -0.21 20.32 8.54
C SER A 16 0.15 18.91 8.07
N ASP A 17 1.02 18.77 7.08
CA ASP A 17 1.49 17.47 6.57
C ASP A 17 2.20 16.66 7.66
N ASN A 18 3.05 17.30 8.46
CA ASN A 18 3.72 16.65 9.58
C ASN A 18 2.75 16.21 10.69
N ILE A 19 1.71 17.00 10.98
CA ILE A 19 0.70 16.63 11.98
C ILE A 19 -0.17 15.48 11.45
N SER A 20 -0.58 15.52 10.19
CA SER A 20 -1.38 14.45 9.59
C SER A 20 -0.61 13.12 9.54
N ARG A 21 0.67 13.15 9.14
CA ARG A 21 1.54 11.97 9.15
C ARG A 21 1.74 11.42 10.56
N SER A 22 1.91 12.29 11.55
CA SER A 22 1.98 11.86 12.95
C SER A 22 0.68 11.20 13.45
N LEU A 23 -0.48 11.60 12.93
CA LEU A 23 -1.76 10.96 13.27
C LEU A 23 -1.90 9.59 12.63
N PHE A 24 -1.54 9.45 11.36
CA PHE A 24 -1.50 8.15 10.68
C PHE A 24 -0.54 7.18 11.40
N ASP A 25 0.69 7.60 11.67
CA ASP A 25 1.69 6.76 12.36
C ASP A 25 1.19 6.33 13.75
N THR A 26 0.53 7.23 14.47
CA THR A 26 -0.05 6.90 15.79
C THR A 26 -1.19 5.89 15.65
N ALA A 27 -2.07 6.06 14.66
CA ALA A 27 -3.16 5.12 14.41
C ALA A 27 -2.63 3.71 14.06
N MET A 28 -1.59 3.63 13.22
CA MET A 28 -0.95 2.36 12.86
C MET A 28 -0.28 1.68 14.07
N GLN A 29 0.33 2.45 14.97
CA GLN A 29 0.88 1.91 16.22
C GLN A 29 -0.23 1.34 17.13
N GLN A 30 -1.38 2.01 17.22
CA GLN A 30 -2.54 1.54 17.98
C GLN A 30 -3.18 0.28 17.36
N LEU A 31 -3.19 0.16 16.03
CA LEU A 31 -3.61 -1.06 15.33
C LEU A 31 -2.70 -2.25 15.67
N ALA A 32 -1.39 -2.09 15.47
CA ALA A 32 -0.41 -3.15 15.76
C ALA A 32 -0.39 -3.52 17.26
N CYS A 33 -0.68 -2.57 18.13
CA CYS A 33 -0.93 -2.83 19.54
C CYS A 33 -2.10 -3.79 19.77
N ARG A 34 -3.24 -3.47 19.15
CA ARG A 34 -4.48 -4.22 19.26
C ARG A 34 -4.37 -5.63 18.71
N GLU A 35 -3.74 -5.79 17.55
CA GLU A 35 -3.50 -7.10 16.92
C GLU A 35 -2.72 -8.02 17.85
N ARG A 36 -1.63 -7.52 18.46
CA ARG A 36 -0.85 -8.29 19.44
C ARG A 36 -1.67 -8.68 20.67
N GLN A 37 -2.58 -7.83 21.14
CA GLN A 37 -3.48 -8.17 22.24
C GLN A 37 -4.44 -9.31 21.85
N HIS A 38 -4.99 -9.28 20.63
CA HIS A 38 -5.86 -10.35 20.12
C HIS A 38 -5.11 -11.66 19.93
N GLU A 39 -3.90 -11.62 19.39
CA GLU A 39 -3.05 -12.80 19.23
C GLU A 39 -2.71 -13.44 20.59
N GLN A 40 -2.34 -12.63 21.59
CA GLN A 40 -2.08 -13.09 22.95
C GLN A 40 -3.33 -13.73 23.56
N ALA A 41 -4.49 -13.08 23.43
CA ALA A 41 -5.76 -13.63 23.91
C ALA A 41 -6.11 -14.97 23.22
N ALA A 42 -5.89 -15.07 21.90
CA ALA A 42 -6.10 -16.29 21.14
C ALA A 42 -5.11 -17.41 21.54
N GLN A 43 -3.85 -17.07 21.83
CA GLN A 43 -2.85 -18.03 22.32
C GLN A 43 -3.23 -18.58 23.70
N ILE A 44 -3.70 -17.72 24.61
CA ILE A 44 -4.20 -18.13 25.93
C ILE A 44 -5.42 -19.04 25.77
N ALA A 45 -6.38 -18.67 24.90
CA ALA A 45 -7.57 -19.48 24.63
C ALA A 45 -7.22 -20.87 24.03
N ARG A 46 -6.10 -20.99 23.31
CA ARG A 46 -5.58 -22.25 22.76
C ARG A 46 -4.70 -23.04 23.74
N GLY A 47 -4.55 -22.59 24.99
CA GLY A 47 -3.74 -23.27 26.00
C GLY A 47 -2.23 -23.03 25.87
N GLY A 48 -1.81 -21.99 25.16
CA GLY A 48 -0.41 -21.59 25.07
C GLY A 48 0.13 -21.11 26.41
N VAL A 49 1.27 -21.65 26.84
CA VAL A 49 2.00 -21.17 28.01
C VAL A 49 2.55 -19.77 27.69
N ILE A 50 2.13 -18.76 28.45
CA ILE A 50 2.78 -17.45 28.41
C ILE A 50 4.21 -17.67 28.86
N VAL A 51 5.17 -17.57 27.94
CA VAL A 51 6.58 -17.47 28.31
C VAL A 51 6.72 -16.16 29.07
N ALA A 52 6.75 -16.25 30.40
CA ALA A 52 7.03 -15.16 31.33
C ALA A 52 8.49 -14.72 31.12
N GLY A 53 8.73 -13.97 30.04
CA GLY A 53 10.05 -13.54 29.62
C GLY A 53 10.08 -12.31 28.71
N LEU A 54 8.93 -11.80 28.26
CA LEU A 54 8.84 -10.52 27.54
C LEU A 54 8.26 -9.42 28.45
N SER A 55 8.77 -9.33 29.68
CA SER A 55 8.62 -8.12 30.50
C SER A 55 9.61 -7.08 29.99
N GLY A 56 9.21 -6.30 28.98
CA GLY A 56 10.15 -5.40 28.32
C GLY A 56 9.59 -4.43 27.29
N ARG A 57 8.35 -3.94 27.43
CA ARG A 57 7.89 -2.64 26.94
C ARG A 57 6.52 -2.37 27.55
N ALA A 58 6.29 -1.14 28.02
CA ALA A 58 5.06 -0.70 28.66
C ALA A 58 3.83 -1.33 27.99
N GLY A 59 2.96 -1.95 28.80
CA GLY A 59 1.75 -2.63 28.33
C GLY A 59 1.02 -1.72 27.37
N CYS A 60 1.03 -2.10 26.10
CA CYS A 60 0.42 -1.30 25.08
C CYS A 60 -1.09 -1.39 25.29
N VAL A 61 -1.72 -0.28 25.67
CA VAL A 61 -3.18 -0.17 25.80
C VAL A 61 -3.68 0.37 24.48
N ALA A 62 -4.26 -0.51 23.68
CA ALA A 62 -4.83 -0.14 22.39
C ALA A 62 -6.06 0.74 22.58
N ASP A 63 -6.15 1.82 21.83
CA ASP A 63 -7.37 2.61 21.68
C ASP A 63 -8.52 1.75 21.10
N THR A 64 -9.75 2.26 21.22
CA THR A 64 -10.92 1.58 20.65
C THR A 64 -10.87 1.59 19.11
N PRO A 65 -11.49 0.62 18.41
CA PRO A 65 -11.52 0.61 16.95
C PRO A 65 -12.05 1.91 16.37
N LEU A 66 -13.10 2.47 16.98
CA LEU A 66 -13.71 3.72 16.56
C LEU A 66 -12.77 4.92 16.71
N GLN A 67 -11.95 4.96 17.76
CA GLN A 67 -10.96 6.04 17.94
C GLN A 67 -9.85 5.94 16.90
N ILE A 68 -9.31 4.73 16.67
CA ILE A 68 -8.29 4.49 15.65
C ILE A 68 -8.83 4.88 14.27
N GLU A 69 -10.04 4.45 13.93
CA GLU A 69 -10.69 4.79 12.67
C GLU A 69 -10.94 6.31 12.55
N ALA A 70 -11.34 6.99 13.63
CA ALA A 70 -11.49 8.44 13.64
C ALA A 70 -10.15 9.16 13.40
N MET A 71 -9.04 8.63 13.93
CA MET A 71 -7.70 9.16 13.66
C MET A 71 -7.32 9.01 12.19
N LEU A 72 -7.55 7.83 11.61
CA LEU A 72 -7.30 7.56 10.18
C LEU A 72 -8.15 8.47 9.28
N ARG A 73 -9.46 8.58 9.55
CA ARG A 73 -10.36 9.48 8.80
C ARG A 73 -9.91 10.93 8.91
N THR A 74 -9.46 11.35 10.10
CA THR A 74 -8.95 12.71 10.31
C THR A 74 -7.66 12.96 9.54
N ALA A 75 -6.73 12.01 9.53
CA ALA A 75 -5.50 12.10 8.75
C ALA A 75 -5.83 12.18 7.24
N ALA A 76 -6.70 11.30 6.74
CA ALA A 76 -7.12 11.27 5.35
C ALA A 76 -7.83 12.57 4.92
N ALA A 77 -8.73 13.09 5.76
CA ALA A 77 -9.42 14.37 5.53
C ALA A 77 -8.47 15.58 5.51
N ARG A 78 -7.29 15.44 6.14
CA ARG A 78 -6.22 16.45 6.11
C ARG A 78 -5.24 16.25 4.95
N GLY A 79 -5.50 15.31 4.05
CA GLY A 79 -4.66 15.03 2.88
C GLY A 79 -3.56 14.01 3.09
N ASP A 80 -3.57 13.26 4.20
CA ASP A 80 -2.63 12.16 4.40
C ASP A 80 -2.93 11.02 3.42
N VAL A 81 -2.03 10.80 2.47
CA VAL A 81 -2.21 9.81 1.41
C VAL A 81 -2.12 8.38 1.94
N ASP A 82 -1.28 8.12 2.93
CA ASP A 82 -1.15 6.78 3.50
C ASP A 82 -2.42 6.39 4.27
N ALA A 83 -3.04 7.36 4.97
CA ALA A 83 -4.35 7.17 5.58
C ALA A 83 -5.46 6.95 4.54
N GLN A 84 -5.46 7.70 3.44
CA GLN A 84 -6.45 7.50 2.36
C GLN A 84 -6.32 6.10 1.75
N ARG A 85 -5.10 5.67 1.44
CA ARG A 85 -4.79 4.33 0.89
C ARG A 85 -5.23 3.24 1.84
N TYR A 86 -4.88 3.35 3.12
CA TYR A 86 -5.27 2.39 4.14
C TYR A 86 -6.79 2.26 4.24
N LEU A 87 -7.52 3.39 4.31
CA LEU A 87 -8.97 3.38 4.41
C LEU A 87 -9.64 2.77 3.17
N LEU A 88 -9.14 3.07 1.97
CA LEU A 88 -9.67 2.49 0.73
C LEU A 88 -9.45 0.98 0.67
N ALA A 89 -8.24 0.50 1.00
CA ALA A 89 -7.93 -0.92 1.05
C ALA A 89 -8.78 -1.66 2.09
N HIS A 90 -8.90 -1.10 3.30
CA HIS A 90 -9.72 -1.68 4.36
C HIS A 90 -11.19 -1.74 3.96
N HIS A 91 -11.71 -0.65 3.38
CA HIS A 91 -13.10 -0.58 2.94
C HIS A 91 -13.41 -1.60 1.82
N ALA A 92 -12.51 -1.75 0.85
CA ALA A 92 -12.65 -2.75 -0.20
C ALA A 92 -12.69 -4.18 0.38
N ALA A 93 -11.76 -4.49 1.29
CA ALA A 93 -11.70 -5.79 1.95
C ALA A 93 -12.98 -6.08 2.74
N ASP A 94 -13.48 -5.12 3.51
CA ASP A 94 -14.71 -5.26 4.29
C ASP A 94 -15.95 -5.52 3.41
N LEU A 95 -16.05 -4.85 2.25
CA LEU A 95 -17.13 -5.09 1.29
C LEU A 95 -17.08 -6.51 0.73
N MET A 96 -15.89 -6.94 0.29
CA MET A 96 -15.70 -8.28 -0.27
C MET A 96 -15.93 -9.37 0.78
N GLN A 97 -15.43 -9.19 2.00
CA GLN A 97 -15.64 -10.14 3.10
C GLN A 97 -17.12 -10.25 3.47
N ARG A 98 -17.86 -9.13 3.51
CA ARG A 98 -19.30 -9.16 3.74
C ARG A 98 -20.04 -9.90 2.62
N ALA A 99 -19.65 -9.72 1.36
CA ALA A 99 -20.24 -10.44 0.23
C ALA A 99 -20.01 -11.96 0.34
N VAL A 100 -18.79 -12.38 0.69
CA VAL A 100 -18.46 -13.79 0.92
C VAL A 100 -19.24 -14.37 2.10
N ALA A 101 -19.32 -13.65 3.22
CA ALA A 101 -20.01 -14.11 4.42
C ALA A 101 -21.55 -14.18 4.25
N ALA A 102 -22.12 -13.34 3.40
CA ALA A 102 -23.55 -13.33 3.11
C ALA A 102 -23.98 -14.40 2.08
N ALA A 103 -23.03 -14.98 1.34
CA ALA A 103 -23.33 -15.95 0.30
C ALA A 103 -23.80 -17.29 0.89
N PRO A 104 -24.94 -17.83 0.45
CA PRO A 104 -25.38 -19.16 0.83
C PRO A 104 -24.36 -20.24 0.50
N ALA A 105 -24.28 -21.28 1.33
CA ALA A 105 -23.40 -22.42 1.09
C ALA A 105 -23.68 -23.06 -0.28
N GLY A 106 -22.61 -23.28 -1.07
CA GLY A 106 -22.70 -23.86 -2.41
C GLY A 106 -23.06 -22.89 -3.53
N THR A 107 -23.19 -21.59 -3.22
CA THR A 107 -23.36 -20.54 -4.24
C THR A 107 -22.08 -19.75 -4.42
N GLN A 108 -21.83 -19.28 -5.64
CA GLN A 108 -20.72 -18.36 -5.88
C GLN A 108 -21.07 -17.00 -5.28
N PRO A 109 -20.23 -16.46 -4.38
CA PRO A 109 -20.47 -15.15 -3.80
C PRO A 109 -20.40 -14.07 -4.87
N THR A 110 -21.35 -13.14 -4.85
CA THR A 110 -21.39 -11.97 -5.72
C THR A 110 -21.68 -10.73 -4.90
N LEU A 111 -21.18 -9.58 -5.36
CA LEU A 111 -21.48 -8.30 -4.75
C LEU A 111 -22.93 -7.88 -5.09
N PRO A 112 -23.72 -7.42 -4.09
CA PRO A 112 -25.01 -6.81 -4.39
C PRO A 112 -24.80 -5.46 -5.12
N PRO A 113 -25.78 -4.99 -5.92
CA PRO A 113 -25.62 -3.79 -6.76
C PRO A 113 -25.19 -2.53 -6.01
N ASP A 114 -25.63 -2.35 -4.75
CA ASP A 114 -25.23 -1.18 -3.95
C ASP A 114 -23.75 -1.26 -3.54
N ALA A 115 -23.26 -2.45 -3.20
CA ALA A 115 -21.85 -2.68 -2.90
C ALA A 115 -20.98 -2.56 -4.17
N GLU A 116 -21.48 -2.95 -5.34
CA GLU A 116 -20.76 -2.73 -6.60
C GLU A 116 -20.58 -1.25 -6.93
N ARG A 117 -21.60 -0.42 -6.68
CA ARG A 117 -21.45 1.04 -6.84
C ARG A 117 -20.42 1.62 -5.88
N GLU A 118 -20.38 1.11 -4.66
CA GLU A 118 -19.39 1.51 -3.66
C GLU A 118 -17.97 1.07 -4.07
N VAL A 119 -17.82 -0.15 -4.59
CA VAL A 119 -16.56 -0.63 -5.15
C VAL A 119 -16.13 0.23 -6.34
N ALA A 120 -17.03 0.66 -7.22
CA ALA A 120 -16.69 1.55 -8.34
C ALA A 120 -16.11 2.90 -7.85
N VAL A 121 -16.64 3.46 -6.75
CA VAL A 121 -16.07 4.66 -6.11
C VAL A 121 -14.68 4.37 -5.53
N ILE A 122 -14.49 3.22 -4.90
CA ILE A 122 -13.18 2.81 -4.35
C ILE A 122 -12.16 2.65 -5.48
N VAL A 123 -12.53 1.95 -6.57
CA VAL A 123 -11.69 1.74 -7.76
C VAL A 123 -11.26 3.08 -8.35
N SER A 124 -12.19 4.02 -8.53
CA SER A 124 -11.86 5.35 -9.06
C SER A 124 -10.88 6.13 -8.16
N ASN A 125 -11.03 6.05 -6.84
CA ASN A 125 -10.10 6.69 -5.91
C ASN A 125 -8.73 6.00 -5.89
N LEU A 126 -8.69 4.67 -5.95
CA LEU A 126 -7.45 3.90 -6.04
C LEU A 126 -6.72 4.17 -7.36
N GLU A 127 -7.44 4.32 -8.47
CA GLU A 127 -6.89 4.69 -9.77
C GLU A 127 -6.27 6.08 -9.74
N ALA A 128 -6.93 7.06 -9.12
CA ALA A 128 -6.35 8.39 -8.94
C ALA A 128 -5.04 8.36 -8.14
N LEU A 129 -4.97 7.51 -7.10
CA LEU A 129 -3.74 7.32 -6.32
C LEU A 129 -2.67 6.53 -7.09
N ALA A 130 -3.08 5.54 -7.87
CA ALA A 130 -2.22 4.76 -8.75
C ALA A 130 -1.54 5.66 -9.79
N LEU A 131 -2.31 6.54 -10.45
CA LEU A 131 -1.82 7.54 -11.40
C LEU A 131 -0.92 8.59 -10.75
N ALA A 132 -1.12 8.89 -9.46
CA ALA A 132 -0.19 9.72 -8.68
C ALA A 132 1.10 8.98 -8.28
N GLY A 133 1.24 7.70 -8.62
CA GLY A 133 2.44 6.90 -8.40
C GLY A 133 2.47 6.11 -7.08
N HIS A 134 1.33 6.00 -6.38
CA HIS A 134 1.27 5.28 -5.11
C HIS A 134 1.17 3.77 -5.30
N ARG A 135 2.32 3.08 -5.34
CA ARG A 135 2.42 1.64 -5.66
C ARG A 135 1.48 0.71 -4.87
N ASP A 136 1.39 0.79 -3.55
CA ASP A 136 0.47 -0.11 -2.81
C ASP A 136 -1.02 0.16 -3.14
N ALA A 137 -1.35 1.34 -3.68
CA ALA A 137 -2.70 1.60 -4.22
C ALA A 137 -2.92 0.83 -5.53
N ILE A 138 -1.88 0.68 -6.35
CA ILE A 138 -1.91 -0.13 -7.58
C ILE A 138 -2.18 -1.61 -7.25
N ASP A 139 -1.51 -2.16 -6.24
CA ASP A 139 -1.73 -3.55 -5.84
C ASP A 139 -3.15 -3.77 -5.32
N THR A 140 -3.67 -2.83 -4.53
CA THR A 140 -5.05 -2.87 -4.04
C THR A 140 -6.04 -2.75 -5.20
N LEU A 141 -5.82 -1.80 -6.12
CA LEU A 141 -6.65 -1.61 -7.32
C LEU A 141 -6.74 -2.90 -8.14
N ALA A 142 -5.60 -3.52 -8.43
CA ALA A 142 -5.53 -4.75 -9.22
C ALA A 142 -6.27 -5.91 -8.54
N GLN A 143 -6.15 -6.06 -7.21
CA GLN A 143 -6.91 -7.07 -6.45
C GLN A 143 -8.41 -6.83 -6.49
N VAL A 144 -8.84 -5.56 -6.46
CA VAL A 144 -10.27 -5.22 -6.46
C VAL A 144 -10.89 -5.51 -7.82
N VAL A 145 -10.27 -5.04 -8.89
CA VAL A 145 -10.84 -5.14 -10.25
C VAL A 145 -10.79 -6.56 -10.83
N GLU A 146 -9.88 -7.42 -10.38
CA GLU A 146 -9.88 -8.84 -10.78
C GLU A 146 -10.85 -9.70 -9.97
N SER A 147 -11.45 -9.16 -8.91
CA SER A 147 -12.20 -9.95 -7.94
C SER A 147 -13.37 -10.68 -8.62
N PRO A 148 -13.47 -12.02 -8.47
CA PRO A 148 -14.57 -12.80 -9.05
C PRO A 148 -15.92 -12.52 -8.38
N LEU A 149 -15.94 -11.68 -7.34
CA LEU A 149 -17.15 -11.20 -6.69
C LEU A 149 -17.87 -10.12 -7.51
N LEU A 150 -17.16 -9.45 -8.41
CA LEU A 150 -17.72 -8.43 -9.30
C LEU A 150 -18.57 -9.09 -10.38
N HIS A 151 -19.63 -8.40 -10.81
CA HIS A 151 -20.41 -8.80 -11.97
C HIS A 151 -19.57 -8.84 -13.26
N ALA A 152 -18.61 -7.93 -13.39
CA ALA A 152 -17.68 -7.85 -14.52
C ALA A 152 -16.24 -7.64 -14.03
N PRO A 153 -15.53 -8.70 -13.63
CA PRO A 153 -14.12 -8.63 -13.29
C PRO A 153 -13.28 -8.26 -14.53
N ASP A 154 -12.23 -7.46 -14.34
CA ASP A 154 -11.28 -7.08 -15.39
C ASP A 154 -9.85 -7.56 -15.05
N PRO A 155 -9.53 -8.83 -15.34
CA PRO A 155 -8.21 -9.38 -15.07
C PRO A 155 -7.11 -8.81 -15.99
N VAL A 156 -7.47 -8.25 -17.16
CA VAL A 156 -6.51 -7.62 -18.08
C VAL A 156 -6.04 -6.29 -17.50
N TYR A 157 -6.99 -5.47 -17.04
CA TYR A 157 -6.70 -4.20 -16.38
C TYR A 157 -5.92 -4.39 -15.08
N ALA A 158 -6.27 -5.39 -14.27
CA ALA A 158 -5.50 -5.76 -13.08
C ALA A 158 -4.04 -6.15 -13.40
N ALA A 159 -3.84 -7.01 -14.39
CA ALA A 159 -2.51 -7.44 -14.81
C ALA A 159 -1.68 -6.27 -15.35
N ALA A 160 -2.29 -5.38 -16.14
CA ALA A 160 -1.61 -4.20 -16.68
C ALA A 160 -1.08 -3.28 -15.57
N TRP A 161 -1.90 -3.01 -14.56
CA TRP A 161 -1.49 -2.24 -13.38
C TRP A 161 -0.34 -2.89 -12.62
N ARG A 162 -0.39 -4.21 -12.38
CA ARG A 162 0.72 -4.93 -11.72
C ARG A 162 2.00 -4.88 -12.53
N LEU A 163 1.93 -5.06 -13.84
CA LEU A 163 3.10 -4.96 -14.71
C LEU A 163 3.70 -3.56 -14.64
N ALA A 164 2.89 -2.51 -14.77
CA ALA A 164 3.32 -1.12 -14.64
C ALA A 164 3.99 -0.87 -13.28
N ALA A 165 3.36 -1.34 -12.19
CA ALA A 165 3.89 -1.21 -10.84
C ALA A 165 5.17 -2.00 -10.59
N ARG A 166 5.51 -3.03 -11.39
CA ARG A 166 6.78 -3.77 -11.22
C ARG A 166 7.95 -3.09 -11.93
N GLN A 167 7.69 -2.22 -12.90
CA GLN A 167 8.76 -1.59 -13.66
C GLN A 167 9.51 -0.52 -12.85
N PRO A 168 10.83 -0.35 -13.08
CA PRO A 168 11.63 0.62 -12.35
C PRO A 168 11.16 2.05 -12.68
N PRO A 169 10.81 2.88 -11.68
CA PRO A 169 10.33 4.24 -11.93
C PRO A 169 11.44 5.11 -12.51
N GLY A 170 11.06 6.15 -13.25
CA GLY A 170 12.02 7.15 -13.77
C GLY A 170 12.75 6.74 -15.06
N TRP A 171 12.56 5.51 -15.55
CA TRP A 171 13.19 5.03 -16.79
C TRP A 171 12.13 4.77 -17.86
N PRO A 172 12.33 5.23 -19.11
CA PRO A 172 11.44 4.86 -20.19
C PRO A 172 11.53 3.35 -20.43
N LEU A 173 10.40 2.71 -20.71
CA LEU A 173 10.34 1.29 -21.05
C LEU A 173 10.58 1.10 -22.54
N ASP A 174 11.28 0.02 -22.88
CA ASP A 174 11.39 -0.46 -24.25
C ASP A 174 10.20 -1.38 -24.54
N ALA A 175 9.31 -0.96 -25.45
CA ALA A 175 8.13 -1.71 -25.85
C ALA A 175 8.45 -3.09 -26.47
N THR A 176 9.68 -3.29 -26.94
CA THR A 176 10.12 -4.56 -27.55
C THR A 176 10.80 -5.50 -26.55
N ALA A 177 11.26 -4.97 -25.41
CA ALA A 177 11.87 -5.76 -24.36
C ALA A 177 10.81 -6.48 -23.50
N PRO A 178 11.14 -7.64 -22.90
CA PRO A 178 10.30 -8.26 -21.90
C PRO A 178 10.21 -7.38 -20.65
N LEU A 179 9.00 -7.25 -20.10
CA LEU A 179 8.74 -6.51 -18.88
C LEU A 179 9.16 -7.31 -17.64
N GLN A 180 9.46 -6.61 -16.54
CA GLN A 180 9.80 -7.30 -15.30
C GLN A 180 8.63 -8.14 -14.78
N ALA A 181 8.91 -9.42 -14.55
CA ALA A 181 7.96 -10.44 -14.10
C ALA A 181 6.72 -10.61 -15.00
N GLU A 182 6.89 -10.36 -16.30
CA GLU A 182 5.86 -10.53 -17.31
C GLU A 182 5.20 -11.91 -17.23
N ASP A 183 6.00 -12.97 -17.26
CA ASP A 183 5.49 -14.35 -17.23
C ASP A 183 4.67 -14.65 -15.97
N GLU A 184 5.13 -14.21 -14.78
CA GLU A 184 4.43 -14.45 -13.51
C GLU A 184 3.07 -13.77 -13.46
N VAL A 185 2.98 -12.53 -13.94
CA VAL A 185 1.75 -11.73 -13.88
C VAL A 185 0.76 -12.17 -14.96
N LEU A 186 1.25 -12.66 -16.10
CA LEU A 186 0.44 -12.98 -17.27
C LEU A 186 0.05 -14.47 -17.40
N ASP A 187 0.60 -15.36 -16.58
CA ASP A 187 0.40 -16.83 -16.66
C ASP A 187 -1.08 -17.24 -16.67
N ALA A 188 -1.91 -16.57 -15.86
CA ALA A 188 -3.33 -16.88 -15.74
C ALA A 188 -4.19 -16.38 -16.93
N LEU A 189 -3.61 -15.61 -17.86
CA LEU A 189 -4.33 -14.97 -18.97
C LEU A 189 -4.16 -15.73 -20.29
N THR A 190 -5.16 -15.61 -21.17
CA THR A 190 -5.04 -16.10 -22.56
C THR A 190 -4.04 -15.26 -23.35
N GLN A 191 -3.42 -15.82 -24.39
CA GLN A 191 -2.44 -15.10 -25.23
C GLN A 191 -2.92 -13.73 -25.74
N GLN A 192 -4.19 -13.61 -26.12
CA GLN A 192 -4.78 -12.33 -26.53
C GLN A 192 -4.83 -11.33 -25.36
N GLN A 193 -5.27 -11.77 -24.18
CA GLN A 193 -5.32 -10.96 -22.97
C GLN A 193 -3.92 -10.55 -22.49
N GLN A 194 -2.93 -11.44 -22.62
CA GLN A 194 -1.53 -11.15 -22.31
C GLN A 194 -1.00 -9.97 -23.14
N GLN A 195 -1.23 -10.00 -24.46
CA GLN A 195 -0.83 -8.91 -25.36
C GLN A 195 -1.53 -7.59 -25.00
N GLN A 196 -2.83 -7.65 -24.68
CA GLN A 196 -3.61 -6.49 -24.28
C GLN A 196 -3.15 -5.89 -22.93
N ALA A 197 -2.89 -6.76 -21.94
CA ALA A 197 -2.38 -6.33 -20.63
C ALA A 197 -0.99 -5.69 -20.78
N ARG A 198 -0.12 -6.27 -21.62
CA ARG A 198 1.21 -5.74 -21.88
C ARG A 198 1.17 -4.37 -22.55
N SER A 199 0.34 -4.18 -23.59
CA SER A 199 0.21 -2.87 -24.25
C SER A 199 -0.31 -1.81 -23.29
N LEU A 200 -1.33 -2.16 -22.51
CA LEU A 200 -1.91 -1.25 -21.51
C LEU A 200 -0.92 -0.93 -20.38
N ALA A 201 -0.10 -1.90 -19.96
CA ALA A 201 0.91 -1.68 -18.92
C ALA A 201 1.94 -0.61 -19.30
N LEU A 202 2.33 -0.55 -20.59
CA LEU A 202 3.24 0.47 -21.10
C LEU A 202 2.62 1.86 -21.02
N GLU A 203 1.35 1.98 -21.41
CA GLU A 203 0.58 3.23 -21.31
C GLU A 203 0.44 3.68 -19.85
N LEU A 204 -0.02 2.78 -18.98
CA LEU A 204 -0.18 3.05 -17.55
C LEU A 204 1.13 3.44 -16.87
N PHE A 205 2.25 2.80 -17.24
CA PHE A 205 3.55 3.14 -16.68
C PHE A 205 3.98 4.56 -17.05
N ASP A 206 3.76 4.98 -18.30
CA ASP A 206 4.07 6.33 -18.74
C ASP A 206 3.24 7.38 -17.99
N ASP A 207 1.97 7.08 -17.71
CA ASP A 207 1.07 7.94 -16.96
C ASP A 207 1.38 8.00 -15.45
N CYS A 208 1.64 6.85 -14.80
CA CYS A 208 1.78 6.79 -13.35
C CYS A 208 3.21 6.99 -12.84
N CYS A 209 4.20 6.47 -13.57
CA CYS A 209 5.41 5.96 -12.92
C CYS A 209 6.70 6.41 -13.59
N ARG A 210 6.64 6.77 -14.88
CA ARG A 210 7.78 7.32 -15.63
C ARG A 210 8.36 8.59 -15.02
N HIS A 211 7.52 9.44 -14.45
CA HIS A 211 7.92 10.74 -13.90
C HIS A 211 8.32 10.67 -12.42
N LEU A 212 8.17 9.51 -11.79
CA LEU A 212 8.52 9.36 -10.38
C LEU A 212 10.04 9.40 -10.23
N PRO A 213 10.56 10.20 -9.27
CA PRO A 213 11.96 10.17 -8.97
C PRO A 213 12.34 8.76 -8.52
N LEU A 214 13.49 8.27 -8.99
CA LEU A 214 14.14 7.11 -8.39
C LEU A 214 14.27 7.41 -6.90
N LEU A 215 13.45 6.78 -6.06
CA LEU A 215 13.66 6.80 -4.62
C LEU A 215 15.04 6.19 -4.40
N ARG A 216 16.04 7.06 -4.19
CA ARG A 216 17.37 6.64 -3.83
C ARG A 216 17.18 5.82 -2.56
N ASN A 217 17.52 4.53 -2.62
CA ASN A 217 17.72 3.71 -1.45
C ASN A 217 18.81 4.38 -0.60
N ASP A 218 18.44 5.35 0.23
CA ASP A 218 19.24 5.80 1.36
C ASP A 218 19.12 4.71 2.43
N GLY A 219 19.66 3.54 2.08
CA GLY A 219 20.17 2.60 3.05
C GLY A 219 21.31 3.30 3.76
N SER A 220 20.98 4.02 4.83
CA SER A 220 21.91 4.39 5.89
C SER A 220 22.32 3.12 6.63
N ALA A 221 22.99 2.21 5.92
CA ALA A 221 23.99 1.37 6.51
C ALA A 221 25.10 2.33 6.90
N SER A 222 25.13 2.71 8.17
CA SER A 222 26.28 3.30 8.82
C SER A 222 27.46 2.35 8.65
N ALA A 223 28.14 2.44 7.50
CA ALA A 223 29.45 1.86 7.30
C ALA A 223 30.36 2.59 8.28
N HIS A 224 30.64 1.92 9.39
CA HIS A 224 31.74 2.26 10.27
C HIS A 224 32.98 2.49 9.42
N ARG A 225 33.35 3.77 9.24
CA ARG A 225 34.70 4.19 8.90
C ARG A 225 35.59 3.80 10.08
N GLY A 226 35.95 2.52 10.14
CA GLY A 226 37.17 2.07 10.79
C GLY A 226 38.32 2.48 9.88
N THR A 227 38.93 3.61 10.18
CA THR A 227 40.18 4.10 9.61
C THR A 227 41.23 3.00 9.60
N HIS A 228 41.50 2.44 8.42
CA HIS A 228 42.79 1.80 8.12
C HIS A 228 43.86 2.90 8.14
N LEU A 229 44.69 2.90 9.17
CA LEU A 229 46.00 3.54 9.13
C LEU A 229 47.05 2.42 9.05
N SER A 230 47.37 2.05 7.81
CA SER A 230 48.65 1.43 7.50
C SER A 230 49.73 2.50 7.64
N SER A 231 50.74 2.24 8.47
CA SER A 231 52.07 2.79 8.27
C SER A 231 53.08 1.68 8.49
N GLN A 232 53.93 1.58 7.47
CA GLN A 232 54.91 0.56 7.15
C GLN A 232 56.22 0.73 7.94
N GLN A 233 57.05 -0.32 7.83
CA GLN A 233 58.52 -0.35 7.95
C GLN A 233 59.08 -0.23 9.39
N GLY A 234 60.00 -1.07 9.87
CA GLY A 234 60.93 -1.96 9.18
C GLY A 234 62.33 -1.71 9.76
N ARG A 235 62.79 -2.60 10.63
CA ARG A 235 64.18 -3.06 10.82
C ARG A 235 64.19 -4.18 11.84
#